data_AF-A0A8D7F2M5-F1
#
_entry.id   AF-A0A8D7F2M5-F1
#
_cell.length_a   1.000
_cell.length_b   1.000
_cell.length_c   1.000
_cell.angle_alpha   90.00
_cell.angle_beta   90.00
_cell.angle_gamma   90.00
#
_symmetry.space_group_name_H-M   'P 1'
#
loop_
_entity.id
_entity.type
_entity.pdbx_description
1 polymer ?
#
loop_
_entity_poly.entity_id
_entity_poly.type
_entity_poly.pdbx_seq_one_letter_code
_entity_poly.pdbx_strand_id
1 'polypeptide(L)'
;MEEKPTEISSSKMFGGYNRRYRHFSPTLGCSMTFTVYVPPPSSPSQKFPILYWLSGLTCTDENFIMKSGAQRAASGEGIALVAPDTSPRGLNVEGEADSWDFGVGRSITNTPH
;
A
#
# COMPACT_ATOMS: atom_id res chain seq x y z
N MET A 1 14.93 -0.93 -16.74
CA MET A 1 13.58 -1.36 -17.16
C MET A 1 12.70 -1.31 -15.94
N GLU A 2 11.57 -0.63 -16.02
CA GLU A 2 10.62 -0.59 -14.90
C GLU A 2 9.73 -1.83 -14.98
N GLU A 3 9.90 -2.75 -14.03
CA GLU A 3 9.08 -3.96 -13.98
C GLU A 3 7.67 -3.62 -13.49
N LYS A 4 6.67 -4.13 -14.21
CA LYS A 4 5.27 -3.94 -13.82
C LYS A 4 5.00 -4.66 -12.49
N PRO A 5 4.24 -4.05 -11.57
CA PRO A 5 3.81 -4.72 -10.34
C PRO A 5 3.00 -5.99 -10.64
N THR A 6 3.25 -7.05 -9.88
CA THR A 6 2.53 -8.32 -9.96
C THR A 6 1.33 -8.29 -9.03
N GLU A 7 0.13 -8.59 -9.53
CA GLU A 7 -1.07 -8.73 -8.70
C GLU A 7 -0.98 -10.01 -7.85
N ILE A 8 -1.16 -9.87 -6.54
CA ILE A 8 -1.11 -10.97 -5.56
C ILE A 8 -2.53 -11.40 -5.20
N SER A 9 -3.46 -10.46 -5.08
CA SER A 9 -4.85 -10.75 -4.75
C SER A 9 -5.80 -9.64 -5.21
N SER A 10 -7.07 -10.00 -5.38
CA SER A 10 -8.16 -9.09 -5.76
C SER A 10 -9.45 -9.50 -5.06
N SER A 11 -10.12 -8.55 -4.43
CA SER A 11 -11.39 -8.77 -3.72
C SER A 11 -12.41 -7.69 -4.05
N LYS A 12 -13.64 -8.09 -4.36
CA LYS A 12 -14.72 -7.17 -4.72
C LYS A 12 -15.29 -6.49 -3.48
N MET A 13 -15.44 -5.16 -3.49
CA MET A 13 -15.93 -4.40 -2.34
C MET A 13 -16.63 -3.10 -2.77
N PHE A 14 -17.86 -2.86 -2.31
CA PHE A 14 -18.69 -1.68 -2.62
C PHE A 14 -18.72 -1.32 -4.11
N GLY A 15 -18.93 -2.32 -4.98
CA GLY A 15 -18.97 -2.13 -6.44
C GLY A 15 -17.59 -2.01 -7.12
N GLY A 16 -16.53 -1.76 -6.36
CA GLY A 16 -15.15 -1.72 -6.81
C GLY A 16 -14.33 -2.95 -6.42
N TYR A 17 -13.00 -2.83 -6.45
CA TYR A 17 -12.06 -3.90 -6.11
C TYR A 17 -10.92 -3.38 -5.24
N ASN A 18 -10.61 -4.09 -4.15
CA ASN A 18 -9.32 -3.99 -3.47
C ASN A 18 -8.35 -4.95 -4.17
N ARG A 19 -7.27 -4.42 -4.73
CA ARG A 19 -6.23 -5.20 -5.42
C ARG A 19 -4.89 -5.00 -4.74
N ARG A 20 -4.19 -6.08 -4.47
CA ARG A 20 -2.90 -6.07 -3.80
C ARG A 20 -1.81 -6.41 -4.80
N TYR A 21 -0.74 -5.63 -4.79
CA TYR A 21 0.35 -5.73 -5.74
C TYR A 21 1.69 -5.88 -5.02
N ARG A 22 2.61 -6.61 -5.65
CA ARG A 22 4.02 -6.69 -5.28
C ARG A 22 4.89 -6.06 -6.37
N HIS A 23 5.88 -5.29 -5.98
CA HIS A 23 6.92 -4.84 -6.90
C HIS A 23 8.27 -4.79 -6.19
N PHE A 24 9.36 -4.88 -6.95
CA PHE A 24 10.68 -4.55 -6.41
C PHE A 24 10.84 -3.03 -6.34
N SER A 25 11.24 -2.52 -5.18
CA SER A 25 11.52 -1.10 -4.98
C SER A 25 13.03 -0.88 -5.09
N PRO A 26 13.53 -0.24 -6.17
CA PRO A 26 14.95 0.05 -6.29
C PRO A 26 15.44 1.02 -5.20
N THR A 27 14.57 1.91 -4.73
CA THR A 27 14.87 2.87 -3.65
C THR A 27 15.07 2.19 -2.30
N LEU A 28 14.34 1.10 -2.04
CA LEU A 28 14.39 0.37 -0.76
C LEU A 28 15.22 -0.93 -0.84
N GLY A 29 15.62 -1.35 -2.04
CA GLY A 29 16.39 -2.57 -2.27
C GLY A 29 15.63 -3.87 -1.98
N CYS A 30 14.29 -3.84 -1.84
CA CYS A 30 13.48 -5.00 -1.47
C CYS A 30 12.15 -5.06 -2.23
N SER A 31 11.48 -6.21 -2.15
CA SER A 31 10.09 -6.32 -2.61
C SER A 31 9.15 -5.60 -1.65
N MET A 32 8.29 -4.74 -2.18
CA MET A 32 7.27 -4.00 -1.45
C MET A 32 5.88 -4.45 -1.87
N THR A 33 4.93 -4.37 -0.94
CA THR A 33 3.52 -4.63 -1.19
C THR A 33 2.72 -3.35 -0.99
N PHE A 34 1.73 -3.13 -1.85
CA PHE A 34 0.77 -2.05 -1.68
C PHE A 34 -0.60 -2.52 -2.13
N THR A 35 -1.64 -1.90 -1.61
CA THR A 35 -3.02 -2.19 -1.98
C THR A 35 -3.67 -0.97 -2.61
N VAL A 36 -4.46 -1.21 -3.66
CA VAL A 36 -5.24 -0.20 -4.38
C VAL A 36 -6.72 -0.54 -4.29
N TYR A 37 -7.54 0.39 -3.80
CA TYR A 37 -8.97 0.33 -4.02
C TYR A 37 -9.31 1.05 -5.32
N VAL A 38 -9.93 0.33 -6.26
CA VAL A 38 -10.45 0.87 -7.52
C VAL A 38 -11.97 0.95 -7.42
N PRO A 39 -12.57 2.15 -7.42
CA PRO A 39 -14.01 2.33 -7.36
C PRO A 39 -14.68 1.86 -8.66
N PRO A 40 -16.01 1.62 -8.65
CA PRO A 40 -16.74 1.28 -9.88
C PRO A 40 -16.67 2.44 -10.89
N PRO A 41 -16.30 2.18 -12.15
CA PRO A 41 -16.31 3.21 -13.18
C PRO A 41 -17.74 3.55 -13.60
N SER A 42 -18.03 4.85 -13.74
CA SER A 42 -19.22 5.37 -14.41
C SER A 42 -19.10 5.34 -15.94
N SER A 43 -17.89 5.20 -16.50
CA SER A 43 -17.66 5.01 -17.94
C SER A 43 -16.37 4.22 -18.24
N PRO A 44 -16.25 3.56 -19.42
CA PRO A 44 -15.10 2.70 -19.73
C PRO A 44 -13.72 3.37 -19.69
N SER A 45 -13.66 4.69 -19.90
CA SER A 45 -12.42 5.48 -19.95
C SER A 45 -12.26 6.43 -18.77
N GLN A 46 -13.07 6.27 -17.72
CA GLN A 46 -12.99 7.11 -16.53
C GLN A 46 -11.62 6.99 -15.86
N LYS A 47 -11.04 8.15 -15.57
CA LYS A 47 -9.89 8.29 -14.68
C LYS A 47 -10.42 8.63 -13.28
N PHE A 48 -9.74 8.12 -12.26
CA PHE A 48 -10.06 8.41 -10.88
C PHE A 48 -9.01 9.35 -10.28
N PRO A 49 -9.41 10.36 -9.49
CA PRO A 49 -8.47 10.97 -8.55
C PRO A 49 -7.92 9.90 -7.61
N ILE A 50 -6.65 10.02 -7.24
CA ILE A 50 -5.94 9.07 -6.38
C ILE A 50 -5.65 9.74 -5.04
N LEU A 51 -6.07 9.10 -3.95
CA LEU A 51 -5.69 9.44 -2.59
C LEU A 51 -4.69 8.42 -2.05
N TYR A 52 -3.50 8.89 -1.71
CA TYR A 52 -2.49 8.07 -1.02
C TYR A 52 -2.72 8.15 0.49
N TRP A 53 -2.94 6.99 1.11
CA TRP A 53 -3.04 6.87 2.56
C TRP A 53 -1.75 6.27 3.12
N LEU A 54 -1.06 7.03 3.96
CA LEU A 54 0.15 6.57 4.65
C LEU A 54 -0.24 6.09 6.05
N SER A 55 -0.20 4.78 6.24
CA SER A 55 -0.48 4.16 7.54
C SER A 55 0.54 4.57 8.60
N GLY A 56 0.09 4.74 9.85
CA GLY A 56 0.97 5.03 11.00
C GLY A 56 1.78 3.81 11.46
N LEU A 57 2.79 4.04 12.33
CA LEU A 57 3.65 2.99 12.92
C LEU A 57 2.78 1.82 13.42
N THR A 58 3.12 0.59 13.02
CA THR A 58 2.47 -0.71 13.31
C THR A 58 1.32 -1.19 12.40
N CYS A 59 0.86 -0.38 11.43
CA CYS A 59 -0.21 -0.81 10.52
C CYS A 59 0.34 -1.39 9.20
N THR A 60 0.04 -2.65 8.91
CA THR A 60 0.22 -3.22 7.56
C THR A 60 -0.77 -2.60 6.58
N ASP A 61 -0.55 -2.77 5.27
CA ASP A 61 -1.44 -2.32 4.20
C ASP A 61 -2.89 -2.87 4.34
N GLU A 62 -3.04 -4.03 5.00
CA GLU A 62 -4.34 -4.64 5.30
C GLU A 62 -5.13 -3.87 6.37
N ASN A 63 -4.47 -3.27 7.36
CA ASN A 63 -5.17 -2.65 8.49
C ASN A 63 -6.02 -1.45 8.06
N PHE A 64 -5.52 -0.59 7.17
CA PHE A 64 -6.28 0.58 6.73
C PHE A 64 -7.45 0.19 5.82
N ILE A 65 -7.18 -0.63 4.81
CA ILE A 65 -8.20 -0.96 3.81
C ILE A 65 -9.28 -1.84 4.42
N MET A 66 -8.95 -2.87 5.21
CA MET A 66 -10.01 -3.73 5.76
C MET A 66 -10.80 -3.11 6.92
N LYS A 67 -10.19 -2.25 7.76
CA LYS A 67 -10.82 -1.82 9.02
C LYS A 67 -11.36 -0.38 9.02
N SER A 68 -10.89 0.51 8.14
CA SER A 68 -11.35 1.92 8.14
C SER A 68 -12.74 2.10 7.54
N GLY A 69 -13.20 1.17 6.71
CA GLY A 69 -14.43 1.33 5.92
C GLY A 69 -14.33 2.41 4.84
N ALA A 70 -13.13 2.95 4.56
CA ALA A 70 -12.92 4.06 3.63
C ALA A 70 -13.41 3.76 2.19
N GLN A 71 -13.45 2.49 1.77
CA GLN A 71 -13.90 2.11 0.43
C GLN A 71 -15.36 2.45 0.17
N ARG A 72 -16.21 2.48 1.20
CA ARG A 72 -17.62 2.87 1.02
C ARG A 72 -17.71 4.33 0.58
N ALA A 73 -16.98 5.22 1.26
CA ALA A 73 -16.92 6.63 0.91
C ALA A 73 -16.21 6.82 -0.44
N ALA A 74 -15.07 6.17 -0.65
CA ALA A 74 -14.32 6.25 -1.90
C ALA A 74 -15.11 5.77 -3.12
N SER A 75 -15.98 4.76 -2.95
CA SER A 75 -16.91 4.30 -4.00
C SER A 75 -17.94 5.38 -4.35
N GLY A 76 -18.55 6.01 -3.34
CA GLY A 76 -19.55 7.06 -3.54
C GLY A 76 -18.99 8.31 -4.22
N GLU A 77 -17.74 8.65 -3.91
CA GLU A 77 -17.05 9.84 -4.45
C GLU A 77 -16.24 9.54 -5.72
N GLY A 78 -16.14 8.28 -6.15
CA GLY A 78 -15.34 7.89 -7.32
C GLY A 78 -13.84 8.15 -7.14
N ILE A 79 -13.30 7.92 -5.94
CA ILE A 79 -11.89 8.13 -5.60
C ILE A 79 -11.17 6.78 -5.50
N ALA A 80 -10.00 6.67 -6.12
CA ALA A 80 -9.11 5.52 -5.92
C ALA A 80 -8.25 5.73 -4.68
N LEU A 81 -8.08 4.68 -3.87
CA LEU A 81 -7.23 4.73 -2.68
C LEU A 81 -5.97 3.90 -2.92
N VAL A 82 -4.81 4.41 -2.52
CA VAL A 82 -3.55 3.66 -2.53
C VAL A 82 -2.98 3.63 -1.11
N ALA A 83 -2.77 2.44 -0.57
CA ALA A 83 -2.15 2.23 0.74
C ALA A 83 -0.88 1.39 0.58
N PRO A 84 0.32 2.01 0.60
CA PRO A 84 1.58 1.27 0.65
C PRO A 84 1.83 0.65 2.02
N ASP A 85 2.66 -0.39 2.07
CA ASP A 85 3.21 -0.89 3.35
C ASP A 85 4.08 0.19 4.02
N THR A 86 4.18 0.15 5.35
CA THR A 86 4.83 1.18 6.16
C THR A 86 6.35 1.07 6.22
N SER A 87 6.90 -0.05 5.76
CA SER A 87 8.35 -0.30 5.80
C SER A 87 8.76 -1.41 4.84
N PRO A 88 10.04 -1.42 4.40
CA PRO A 88 10.66 -2.62 3.82
C PRO A 88 10.36 -3.87 4.63
N ARG A 89 10.21 -5.04 4.00
CA ARG A 89 10.02 -6.33 4.66
C ARG A 89 11.00 -7.36 4.08
N GLY A 90 11.48 -8.30 4.91
CA GLY A 90 12.27 -9.45 4.46
C GLY A 90 13.70 -9.12 4.05
N LEU A 91 14.32 -8.13 4.70
CA LEU A 91 15.72 -7.78 4.46
C LEU A 91 16.69 -8.63 5.29
N ASN A 92 16.19 -9.40 6.28
CA ASN A 92 16.97 -10.33 7.10
C ASN A 92 18.21 -9.66 7.71
N VAL A 93 18.05 -8.39 8.11
CA VAL A 93 19.09 -7.56 8.72
C VAL A 93 19.23 -7.94 10.20
N GLU A 94 20.46 -8.04 10.69
CA GLU A 94 20.73 -8.21 12.12
C GLU A 94 20.02 -7.09 12.93
N GLY A 95 19.22 -7.49 13.93
CA GLY A 95 18.39 -6.59 14.74
C GLY A 95 16.92 -6.49 14.35
N GLU A 96 16.46 -7.17 13.28
CA GLU A 96 15.03 -7.21 12.87
C GLU A 96 14.06 -7.71 13.97
N ALA A 97 14.56 -8.45 14.98
CA ALA A 97 13.76 -9.05 16.05
C ALA A 97 14.06 -8.52 17.47
N ASP A 98 15.05 -7.63 17.64
CA ASP A 98 15.66 -7.37 18.95
C ASP A 98 15.09 -6.16 19.70
N SER A 99 14.23 -5.35 19.08
CA SER A 99 13.54 -4.27 19.78
C SER A 99 12.30 -3.77 19.05
N TRP A 100 11.20 -3.58 19.78
CA TRP A 100 9.97 -2.94 19.28
C TRP A 100 10.17 -1.49 18.84
N ASP A 101 11.35 -0.90 19.11
CA ASP A 101 11.71 0.48 18.78
C ASP A 101 12.81 0.60 17.69
N PHE A 102 13.38 -0.52 17.22
CA PHE A 102 14.42 -0.53 16.18
C PHE A 102 14.28 -1.76 15.27
N GLY A 103 13.48 -1.65 14.22
CA GLY A 103 13.42 -2.66 13.16
C GLY A 103 12.09 -2.71 12.43
N VAL A 104 12.13 -2.61 11.09
CA VAL A 104 11.02 -2.88 10.16
C VAL A 104 9.73 -2.07 10.43
N GLY A 105 9.85 -0.74 10.31
CA GLY A 105 8.72 0.17 10.53
C GLY A 105 8.94 1.66 10.21
N ARG A 106 10.08 2.07 9.64
CA ARG A 106 10.35 3.48 9.34
C ARG A 106 10.92 3.68 7.93
N SER A 107 10.14 4.34 7.07
CA SER A 107 10.67 5.29 6.10
C SER A 107 10.67 6.66 6.76
N ILE A 108 11.83 7.14 7.19
CA ILE A 108 12.11 8.58 7.29
C ILE A 108 13.58 8.81 6.92
N THR A 109 13.76 9.78 6.03
CA THR A 109 15.03 10.35 5.57
C THR A 109 16.05 10.52 6.68
N ASN A 110 17.23 9.90 6.55
CA ASN A 110 18.42 10.43 7.19
C ASN A 110 19.62 10.29 6.25
N THR A 111 19.89 11.35 5.50
CA THR A 111 21.16 11.58 4.80
C THR A 111 22.21 11.95 5.86
N PRO A 112 23.35 11.24 5.97
CA PRO A 112 24.41 11.66 6.88
C PRO A 112 25.22 12.81 6.24
N HIS A 113 25.50 13.83 7.05
CA HIS A 113 26.65 14.72 6.88
C HIS A 113 27.92 14.04 7.40
#